data_AF-A0A158CQT0-F1
#
_entry.id   AF-A0A158CQT0-F1
#
_cell.length_a   1.000
_cell.length_b   1.000
_cell.length_c   1.000
_cell.angle_alpha   90.00
_cell.angle_beta   90.00
_cell.angle_gamma   90.00
#
_symmetry.space_group_name_H-M   'P 1'
#
loop_
_entity.id
_entity.type
_entity.pdbx_description
1 polymer ?
#
loop_
_entity_poly.entity_id
_entity_poly.type
_entity_poly.pdbx_seq_one_letter_code
_entity_poly.pdbx_strand_id
1 'polypeptide(L)'
;MSGLPIASNLYYDNHFKKPGVKLLPNEFYMTSEDMVLVTVLGSCVAACINDRTAGIGGMNHFMLPDDGSDASHAASDSMRYGAYAMEVLINELIKRGGRRERFEAKVFGGGAVLAGMTTINIGDRNSEFVRRYLALEKIRIVAEDLQGMHPRKVAFMPRSGQVMVKKLKTQHDPVIVEREQALVQRTPEERAERLAKARARVELFNQASVAGSKPRAELFGLPSGAAARPAAKPRAELFGGGSSFNSAARTLRGTETAEEA
;
A
#
# COMPACT_ATOMS: atom_id res chain seq x y z
N MET A 1 -5.45 6.42 -31.86
CA MET A 1 -5.27 7.13 -30.58
C MET A 1 -5.16 6.07 -29.49
N SER A 2 -3.94 5.73 -29.06
CA SER A 2 -3.76 4.85 -27.91
C SER A 2 -4.25 5.62 -26.67
N GLY A 3 -5.24 5.08 -25.97
CA GLY A 3 -5.75 5.67 -24.74
C GLY A 3 -4.66 5.73 -23.67
N LEU A 4 -4.75 6.68 -22.75
CA LEU A 4 -3.85 6.76 -21.60
C LEU A 4 -3.92 5.44 -20.79
N PRO A 5 -2.79 4.93 -20.27
CA PRO A 5 -2.74 3.68 -19.52
C PRO A 5 -3.31 3.82 -18.09
N ILE A 6 -4.60 4.15 -18.00
CA ILE A 6 -5.34 4.29 -16.74
C ILE A 6 -5.80 2.89 -16.28
N ALA A 7 -5.48 2.53 -15.04
CA ALA A 7 -5.92 1.26 -14.46
C ALA A 7 -7.46 1.17 -14.41
N SER A 8 -8.01 0.03 -14.83
CA SER A 8 -9.47 -0.22 -14.87
C SER A 8 -9.94 -1.29 -13.88
N ASN A 9 -9.02 -1.91 -13.13
CA ASN A 9 -9.29 -3.00 -12.19
C ASN A 9 -9.90 -2.49 -10.86
N LEU A 10 -11.11 -1.95 -10.94
CA LEU A 10 -11.91 -1.48 -9.81
C LEU A 10 -12.48 -2.66 -9.01
N TYR A 11 -12.45 -2.55 -7.69
CA TYR A 11 -13.01 -3.55 -6.78
C TYR A 11 -13.41 -2.91 -5.45
N TYR A 12 -14.11 -3.64 -4.58
CA TYR A 12 -14.33 -3.22 -3.19
C TYR A 12 -13.30 -3.88 -2.27
N ASP A 13 -12.52 -3.08 -1.55
CA ASP A 13 -11.50 -3.59 -0.64
C ASP A 13 -12.10 -3.87 0.74
N ASN A 14 -12.22 -5.15 1.09
CA ASN A 14 -12.80 -5.60 2.35
C ASN A 14 -11.95 -5.27 3.59
N HIS A 15 -10.65 -5.02 3.43
CA HIS A 15 -9.77 -4.65 4.53
C HIS A 15 -9.91 -3.16 4.85
N PHE A 16 -9.91 -2.32 3.81
CA PHE A 16 -10.03 -0.87 3.97
C PHE A 16 -11.48 -0.36 4.02
N LYS A 17 -12.46 -1.22 3.70
CA LYS A 17 -13.90 -0.89 3.62
C LYS A 17 -14.21 0.28 2.68
N LYS A 18 -13.47 0.35 1.57
CA LYS A 18 -13.56 1.42 0.57
C LYS A 18 -13.48 0.83 -0.85
N PRO A 19 -13.94 1.54 -1.88
CA PRO A 19 -13.58 1.23 -3.25
C PRO A 19 -12.06 1.19 -3.40
N GLY A 20 -11.56 0.38 -4.32
CA GLY A 20 -10.14 0.27 -4.60
C GLY A 20 -9.84 -0.04 -6.05
N VAL A 21 -8.60 0.23 -6.43
CA VAL A 21 -8.07 -0.03 -7.77
C VAL A 21 -6.80 -0.84 -7.66
N LYS A 22 -6.67 -1.92 -8.43
CA LYS A 22 -5.39 -2.63 -8.57
C LYS A 22 -4.63 -2.09 -9.77
N LEU A 23 -3.42 -1.60 -9.53
CA LEU A 23 -2.53 -1.14 -10.59
C LEU A 23 -1.60 -2.28 -11.00
N LEU A 24 -1.60 -2.59 -12.29
CA LEU A 24 -0.64 -3.48 -12.94
C LEU A 24 0.59 -2.67 -13.41
N PRO A 25 1.70 -3.34 -13.77
CA PRO A 25 2.82 -2.66 -14.40
C PRO A 25 2.37 -1.84 -15.59
N ASN A 26 2.97 -0.66 -15.75
CA ASN A 26 2.72 0.30 -16.82
C ASN A 26 1.38 1.03 -16.74
N GLU A 27 0.64 0.86 -15.64
CA GLU A 27 -0.59 1.60 -15.37
C GLU A 27 -0.37 2.72 -14.35
N PHE A 28 -1.25 3.71 -14.41
CA PHE A 28 -1.40 4.69 -13.34
C PHE A 28 -2.88 4.88 -12.99
N TYR A 29 -3.13 5.50 -11.85
CA TYR A 29 -4.47 5.92 -11.47
C TYR A 29 -4.40 7.17 -10.60
N MET A 30 -5.35 8.09 -10.80
CA MET A 30 -5.53 9.27 -9.97
C MET A 30 -6.99 9.45 -9.59
N THR A 31 -7.21 10.05 -8.43
CA THR A 31 -8.54 10.25 -7.89
C THR A 31 -8.56 11.34 -6.83
N SER A 32 -9.73 11.93 -6.65
CA SER A 32 -10.10 12.79 -5.51
C SER A 32 -11.09 12.08 -4.57
N GLU A 33 -11.52 10.87 -4.92
CA GLU A 33 -12.46 10.06 -4.17
C GLU A 33 -11.77 9.37 -2.99
N ASP A 34 -12.58 8.98 -2.01
CA ASP A 34 -12.13 8.26 -0.82
C ASP A 34 -11.98 6.75 -1.12
N MET A 35 -10.86 6.40 -1.77
CA MET A 35 -10.58 5.05 -2.23
C MET A 35 -9.12 4.62 -1.99
N VAL A 36 -8.82 3.34 -2.21
CA VAL A 36 -7.47 2.77 -2.05
C VAL A 36 -6.87 2.33 -3.38
N LEU A 37 -5.65 2.76 -3.68
CA LEU A 37 -4.87 2.29 -4.83
C LEU A 37 -3.89 1.23 -4.34
N VAL A 38 -3.93 0.04 -4.95
CA VAL A 38 -3.15 -1.12 -4.50
C VAL A 38 -2.29 -1.65 -5.62
N THR A 39 -1.04 -1.97 -5.30
CA THR A 39 -0.15 -2.67 -6.23
C THR A 39 0.83 -3.58 -5.51
N VAL A 40 1.47 -4.48 -6.25
CA VAL A 40 2.53 -5.37 -5.77
C VAL A 40 3.78 -5.11 -6.59
N LEU A 41 4.87 -4.85 -5.89
CA LEU A 41 6.13 -4.39 -6.48
C LEU A 41 7.23 -5.41 -6.22
N GLY A 42 7.94 -5.76 -7.28
CA GLY A 42 9.27 -6.39 -7.22
C GLY A 42 10.32 -5.34 -7.56
N SER A 43 11.02 -5.52 -8.70
CA SER A 43 12.00 -4.55 -9.21
C SER A 43 11.35 -3.25 -9.70
N CYS A 44 10.06 -3.26 -10.05
CA CYS A 44 9.28 -2.07 -10.38
C CYS A 44 9.24 -1.06 -9.25
N VAL A 45 8.94 0.20 -9.58
CA VAL A 45 8.73 1.27 -8.61
C VAL A 45 7.34 1.90 -8.81
N ALA A 46 6.71 2.27 -7.71
CA ALA A 46 5.51 3.07 -7.67
C ALA A 46 5.81 4.41 -6.98
N ALA A 47 5.44 5.50 -7.64
CA ALA A 47 5.38 6.82 -7.04
C ALA A 47 3.93 7.13 -6.67
N CYS A 48 3.70 7.40 -5.38
CA CYS A 48 2.45 7.90 -4.85
C CYS A 48 2.58 9.42 -4.68
N ILE A 49 1.84 10.21 -5.46
CA ILE A 49 1.88 11.66 -5.41
C ILE A 49 0.53 12.18 -4.93
N ASN A 50 0.52 13.12 -3.99
CA ASN A 50 -0.70 13.76 -3.55
C ASN A 50 -0.54 15.25 -3.23
N ASP A 51 -1.65 15.98 -3.42
CA ASP A 51 -1.88 17.29 -2.83
C ASP A 51 -2.92 17.11 -1.72
N ARG A 52 -2.45 17.11 -0.47
CA ARG A 52 -3.33 16.94 0.71
C ARG A 52 -4.36 18.05 0.86
N THR A 53 -4.06 19.25 0.35
CA THR A 53 -4.94 20.41 0.48
C THR A 53 -6.10 20.31 -0.51
N ALA A 54 -5.80 19.91 -1.75
CA ALA A 54 -6.84 19.64 -2.76
C ALA A 54 -7.57 18.30 -2.53
N GLY A 55 -7.01 17.41 -1.70
CA GLY A 55 -7.58 16.09 -1.43
C GLY A 55 -7.50 15.16 -2.64
N ILE A 56 -6.50 15.37 -3.49
CA ILE A 56 -6.28 14.59 -4.71
C ILE A 56 -4.94 13.88 -4.66
N GLY A 57 -4.85 12.74 -5.31
CA GLY A 57 -3.58 12.07 -5.50
C GLY A 57 -3.69 10.93 -6.48
N GLY A 58 -2.57 10.30 -6.76
CA GLY A 58 -2.49 9.17 -7.64
C GLY A 58 -1.23 8.37 -7.44
N MET A 59 -1.23 7.19 -8.04
CA MET A 59 -0.13 6.24 -8.00
C MET A 59 0.15 5.78 -9.41
N ASN A 60 1.42 5.62 -9.76
CA ASN A 60 1.83 4.88 -10.94
C ASN A 60 2.50 3.56 -10.53
N HIS A 61 2.67 2.67 -11.50
CA HIS A 61 3.50 1.49 -11.39
C HIS A 61 4.34 1.41 -12.65
N PHE A 62 5.60 1.82 -12.59
CA PHE A 62 6.48 1.79 -13.76
C PHE A 62 7.61 0.78 -13.56
N MET A 63 8.10 0.27 -14.68
CA MET A 63 9.32 -0.53 -14.77
C MET A 63 10.11 0.01 -15.96
N LEU A 64 11.40 0.30 -15.76
CA LEU A 64 12.28 0.60 -16.89
C LEU A 64 12.55 -0.72 -17.66
N PRO A 65 12.56 -0.70 -19.01
CA PRO A 65 13.01 -1.83 -19.80
C PRO A 65 14.41 -2.31 -19.40
N ASP A 66 14.67 -3.60 -19.61
CA ASP A 66 16.02 -4.14 -19.50
C ASP A 66 16.82 -3.68 -20.73
N ASP A 67 17.99 -3.10 -20.49
CA ASP A 67 18.70 -2.34 -21.53
C ASP A 67 19.50 -3.23 -22.49
N GLY A 68 19.58 -4.54 -22.26
CA GLY A 68 20.46 -5.41 -23.03
C GLY A 68 21.92 -4.92 -23.05
N SER A 69 22.78 -5.51 -23.87
CA SER A 69 24.21 -5.22 -23.90
C SER A 69 24.59 -3.86 -24.54
N ASP A 70 23.65 -3.11 -25.11
CA ASP A 70 23.90 -1.82 -25.78
C ASP A 70 23.46 -0.64 -24.90
N ALA A 71 24.28 -0.37 -23.89
CA ALA A 71 24.02 0.60 -22.82
C ALA A 71 23.85 2.07 -23.28
N SER A 72 24.27 2.45 -24.50
CA SER A 72 24.24 3.86 -24.94
C SER A 72 22.87 4.32 -25.46
N HIS A 73 22.15 3.46 -26.18
CA HIS A 73 20.82 3.77 -26.72
C HIS A 73 19.69 3.31 -25.79
N ALA A 74 19.86 2.16 -25.15
CA ALA A 74 18.82 1.57 -24.32
C ALA A 74 18.55 2.35 -23.01
N ALA A 75 19.57 2.99 -22.42
CA ALA A 75 19.39 3.85 -21.25
C ALA A 75 18.48 5.05 -21.56
N SER A 76 18.53 5.59 -22.78
CA SER A 76 17.67 6.70 -23.22
C SER A 76 16.21 6.26 -23.32
N ASP A 77 15.93 5.11 -23.93
CA ASP A 77 14.58 4.57 -24.11
C ASP A 77 13.94 4.21 -22.77
N SER A 78 14.74 3.61 -21.89
CA SER A 78 14.32 3.27 -20.54
C SER A 78 13.94 4.52 -19.75
N MET A 79 14.81 5.53 -19.73
CA MET A 79 14.51 6.80 -19.06
C MET A 79 13.27 7.48 -19.63
N ARG A 80 13.06 7.43 -20.96
CA ARG A 80 11.85 7.96 -21.60
C ARG A 80 10.58 7.28 -21.08
N TYR A 81 10.62 5.98 -20.86
CA TYR A 81 9.47 5.23 -20.35
C TYR A 81 9.09 5.65 -18.93
N GLY A 82 10.07 5.66 -18.01
CA GLY A 82 9.86 6.11 -16.64
C GLY A 82 9.41 7.57 -16.58
N ALA A 83 10.00 8.44 -17.43
CA ALA A 83 9.65 9.85 -17.50
C ALA A 83 8.20 10.05 -17.95
N TYR A 84 7.77 9.31 -18.97
CA TYR A 84 6.39 9.32 -19.44
C TYR A 84 5.40 8.93 -18.33
N ALA A 85 5.67 7.85 -17.59
CA ALA A 85 4.79 7.39 -16.52
C ALA A 85 4.66 8.41 -15.36
N MET A 86 5.74 9.12 -15.05
CA MET A 86 5.74 10.19 -14.03
C MET A 86 5.05 11.45 -14.54
N GLU A 87 5.37 11.87 -15.77
CA GLU A 87 4.84 13.08 -16.39
C GLU A 87 3.32 13.00 -16.54
N VAL A 88 2.81 11.87 -17.05
CA VAL A 88 1.37 11.67 -17.23
C VAL A 88 0.64 11.75 -15.88
N LEU A 89 1.17 11.09 -14.84
CA LEU A 89 0.58 11.14 -13.50
C LEU A 89 0.52 12.59 -12.97
N ILE A 90 1.64 13.31 -13.02
CA ILE A 90 1.74 14.69 -12.52
C ILE A 90 0.78 15.62 -13.28
N ASN A 91 0.78 15.54 -14.61
CA ASN A 91 -0.06 16.39 -15.45
C ASN A 91 -1.55 16.14 -15.20
N GLU A 92 -1.96 14.88 -15.05
CA GLU A 92 -3.35 14.54 -14.74
C GLU A 92 -3.77 14.96 -13.32
N LEU A 93 -2.85 14.95 -12.35
CA LEU A 93 -3.12 15.54 -11.03
C LEU A 93 -3.30 17.06 -11.13
N ILE A 94 -2.48 17.75 -11.91
CA ILE A 94 -2.61 19.20 -12.13
C ILE A 94 -3.96 19.52 -12.81
N LYS A 95 -4.33 18.77 -13.86
CA LYS A 95 -5.62 18.93 -14.55
C LYS A 95 -6.83 18.76 -13.61
N ARG A 96 -6.69 17.96 -12.56
CA ARG A 96 -7.71 17.76 -11.51
C ARG A 96 -7.68 18.80 -10.39
N GLY A 97 -6.89 19.86 -10.54
CA GLY A 97 -6.81 20.98 -9.59
C GLY A 97 -5.65 20.89 -8.60
N GLY A 98 -4.72 19.94 -8.80
CA GLY A 98 -3.52 19.81 -8.00
C GLY A 98 -2.53 20.93 -8.26
N ARG A 99 -1.85 21.39 -7.21
CA ARG A 99 -0.79 22.38 -7.33
C ARG A 99 0.57 21.73 -7.16
N ARG A 100 1.45 21.90 -8.16
CA ARG A 100 2.75 21.22 -8.22
C ARG A 100 3.60 21.54 -6.98
N GLU A 101 3.56 22.78 -6.53
CA GLU A 101 4.27 23.26 -5.34
C GLU A 101 3.79 22.63 -4.02
N ARG A 102 2.62 21.97 -4.03
CA ARG A 102 2.04 21.26 -2.88
C ARG A 102 2.18 19.75 -2.97
N PHE A 103 2.70 19.23 -4.08
CA PHE A 103 2.84 17.81 -4.25
C PHE A 103 3.89 17.26 -3.28
N GLU A 104 3.48 16.20 -2.60
CA GLU A 104 4.36 15.33 -1.84
C GLU A 104 4.41 13.97 -2.52
N ALA A 105 5.60 13.39 -2.58
CA ALA A 105 5.80 12.06 -3.14
C ALA A 105 6.16 11.04 -2.05
N LYS A 106 5.66 9.83 -2.20
CA LYS A 106 6.11 8.64 -1.46
C LYS A 106 6.42 7.54 -2.45
N VAL A 107 7.61 6.95 -2.35
CA VAL A 107 8.11 6.02 -3.37
C VAL A 107 8.42 4.66 -2.77
N PHE A 108 7.98 3.62 -3.47
CA PHE A 108 8.10 2.24 -3.01
C PHE A 108 8.48 1.38 -4.20
N GLY A 109 9.28 0.34 -4.00
CA GLY A 109 9.61 -0.64 -5.05
C GLY A 109 11.11 -0.94 -5.18
N GLY A 110 11.57 -1.37 -6.33
CA GLY A 110 13.00 -1.60 -6.58
C GLY A 110 13.58 -2.80 -5.87
N GLY A 111 12.76 -3.74 -5.39
CA GLY A 111 13.25 -4.94 -4.71
C GLY A 111 13.84 -5.98 -5.67
N ALA A 112 14.89 -6.67 -5.23
CA ALA A 112 15.50 -7.81 -5.94
C ALA A 112 14.77 -9.11 -5.59
N VAL A 113 13.77 -9.48 -6.40
CA VAL A 113 12.87 -10.62 -6.11
C VAL A 113 13.39 -11.96 -6.61
N LEU A 114 14.28 -11.98 -7.61
CA LEU A 114 14.97 -13.20 -8.05
C LEU A 114 16.46 -13.12 -7.73
N ALA A 115 17.02 -14.23 -7.26
CA ALA A 115 18.47 -14.40 -7.13
C ALA A 115 19.09 -14.51 -8.53
N GLY A 116 19.45 -13.36 -9.10
CA GLY A 116 20.12 -13.24 -10.39
C GLY A 116 20.58 -11.81 -10.63
N MET A 117 21.79 -11.63 -11.18
CA MET A 117 22.44 -10.33 -11.37
C MET A 117 21.58 -9.32 -12.16
N THR A 118 20.74 -9.79 -13.09
CA THR A 118 19.91 -8.94 -13.95
C THR A 118 18.80 -8.22 -13.19
N THR A 119 18.09 -8.90 -12.27
CA THR A 119 16.98 -8.25 -11.54
C THR A 119 17.44 -7.28 -10.45
N ILE A 120 18.65 -7.49 -9.90
CA ILE A 120 19.29 -6.57 -8.95
C ILE A 120 19.55 -5.22 -9.63
N ASN A 121 20.14 -5.24 -10.83
CA ASN A 121 20.46 -4.02 -11.58
C ASN A 121 19.21 -3.21 -11.96
N ILE A 122 18.08 -3.85 -12.27
CA ILE A 122 16.85 -3.16 -12.65
C ILE A 122 16.22 -2.41 -11.46
N GLY A 123 16.18 -3.03 -10.28
CA GLY A 123 15.60 -2.41 -9.08
C GLY A 123 16.35 -1.15 -8.65
N ASP A 124 17.67 -1.19 -8.71
CA ASP A 124 18.53 -0.04 -8.38
C ASP A 124 18.37 1.09 -9.40
N ARG A 125 18.35 0.77 -10.70
CA ARG A 125 18.10 1.75 -11.77
C ARG A 125 16.74 2.44 -11.63
N ASN A 126 15.68 1.68 -11.34
CA ASN A 126 14.34 2.24 -11.12
C ASN A 126 14.30 3.17 -9.90
N SER A 127 14.99 2.77 -8.82
CA SER A 127 15.07 3.55 -7.57
C SER A 127 15.87 4.84 -7.75
N GLU A 128 16.98 4.79 -8.49
CA GLU A 128 17.77 5.98 -8.79
C GLU A 128 17.02 6.93 -9.73
N PHE A 129 16.37 6.37 -10.76
CA PHE A 129 15.54 7.13 -11.69
C PHE A 129 14.45 7.93 -10.96
N VAL A 130 13.65 7.30 -10.09
CA VAL A 130 12.54 8.00 -9.41
C VAL A 130 13.05 9.14 -8.52
N ARG A 131 14.17 8.93 -7.82
CA ARG A 131 14.77 9.94 -6.96
C ARG A 131 15.26 11.15 -7.77
N ARG A 132 15.98 10.90 -8.86
CA ARG A 132 16.45 11.97 -9.77
C ARG A 132 15.30 12.72 -10.40
N TYR A 133 14.29 12.01 -10.91
CA TYR A 133 13.13 12.62 -11.56
C TYR A 133 12.38 13.54 -10.60
N LEU A 134 12.05 13.07 -9.39
CA LEU A 134 11.34 13.87 -8.39
C LEU A 134 12.16 15.08 -7.92
N ALA A 135 13.49 14.94 -7.80
CA ALA A 135 14.37 16.05 -7.48
C ALA A 135 14.38 17.14 -8.57
N LEU A 136 14.46 16.74 -9.85
CA LEU A 136 14.37 17.68 -10.98
C LEU A 136 13.02 18.40 -11.02
N GLU A 137 11.94 17.68 -10.72
CA GLU A 137 10.58 18.21 -10.64
C GLU A 137 10.30 19.02 -9.37
N LYS A 138 11.27 19.12 -8.46
CA LYS A 138 11.16 19.81 -7.16
C LYS A 138 10.00 19.27 -6.30
N ILE A 139 9.65 17.99 -6.46
CA ILE A 139 8.64 17.31 -5.66
C ILE A 139 9.36 16.58 -4.52
N ARG A 140 9.07 16.96 -3.27
CA ARG A 140 9.75 16.39 -2.11
C ARG A 140 9.28 14.95 -1.86
N ILE A 141 10.23 14.05 -1.67
CA ILE A 141 9.97 12.70 -1.16
C ILE A 141 9.83 12.79 0.36
N VAL A 142 8.63 12.47 0.87
CA VAL A 142 8.35 12.51 2.32
C VAL A 142 8.45 11.14 2.98
N ALA A 143 8.45 10.06 2.20
CA ALA A 143 8.71 8.70 2.66
C ALA A 143 9.18 7.83 1.49
N GLU A 144 10.10 6.89 1.75
CA GLU A 144 10.50 5.89 0.79
C GLU A 144 10.78 4.52 1.43
N ASP A 145 10.46 3.43 0.72
CA ASP A 145 10.93 2.06 0.99
C ASP A 145 11.29 1.44 -0.37
N LEU A 146 12.50 1.75 -0.81
CA LEU A 146 13.11 1.32 -2.06
C LEU A 146 14.16 0.24 -1.78
N GLN A 147 14.47 -0.58 -2.79
CA GLN A 147 15.55 -1.59 -2.74
C GLN A 147 15.36 -2.71 -1.68
N GLY A 148 16.27 -3.69 -1.67
CA GLY A 148 16.22 -4.83 -0.75
C GLY A 148 15.57 -6.08 -1.34
N MET A 149 15.47 -7.13 -0.53
CA MET A 149 15.31 -8.52 -1.03
C MET A 149 13.87 -9.03 -1.14
N HIS A 150 12.88 -8.21 -0.74
CA HIS A 150 11.50 -8.67 -0.62
C HIS A 150 10.57 -7.86 -1.54
N PRO A 151 9.66 -8.54 -2.27
CA PRO A 151 8.55 -7.85 -2.91
C PRO A 151 7.66 -7.18 -1.86
N ARG A 152 6.95 -6.12 -2.26
CA ARG A 152 6.12 -5.33 -1.34
C ARG A 152 4.75 -5.11 -1.94
N LYS A 153 3.71 -5.34 -1.14
CA LYS A 153 2.37 -4.87 -1.44
C LYS A 153 2.22 -3.45 -0.88
N VAL A 154 1.83 -2.52 -1.74
CA VAL A 154 1.59 -1.11 -1.40
C VAL A 154 0.10 -0.83 -1.51
N ALA A 155 -0.45 -0.18 -0.48
CA ALA A 155 -1.81 0.33 -0.47
C ALA A 155 -1.77 1.82 -0.13
N PHE A 156 -2.20 2.65 -1.07
CA PHE A 156 -2.17 4.11 -0.97
C PHE A 156 -3.58 4.68 -0.89
N MET A 157 -3.79 5.62 0.02
CA MET A 157 -5.02 6.39 0.17
C MET A 157 -4.76 7.82 -0.32
N PRO A 158 -5.10 8.16 -1.58
CA PRO A 158 -4.66 9.40 -2.21
C PRO A 158 -5.12 10.66 -1.49
N ARG A 159 -6.36 10.64 -0.98
CA ARG A 159 -6.98 11.77 -0.29
C ARG A 159 -6.25 12.18 0.98
N SER A 160 -5.80 11.22 1.79
CA SER A 160 -5.06 11.49 3.04
C SER A 160 -3.55 11.48 2.86
N GLY A 161 -3.07 10.90 1.75
CA GLY A 161 -1.65 10.63 1.51
C GLY A 161 -1.11 9.43 2.29
N GLN A 162 -1.93 8.70 3.05
CA GLN A 162 -1.45 7.56 3.83
C GLN A 162 -1.05 6.39 2.94
N VAL A 163 0.05 5.72 3.28
CA VAL A 163 0.51 4.52 2.58
C VAL A 163 0.75 3.42 3.60
N MET A 164 0.30 2.21 3.26
CA MET A 164 0.63 0.99 3.98
C MET A 164 1.46 0.09 3.09
N VAL A 165 2.57 -0.40 3.64
CA VAL A 165 3.49 -1.31 2.94
C VAL A 165 3.55 -2.62 3.69
N LYS A 166 3.36 -3.72 2.97
CA LYS A 166 3.56 -5.07 3.50
C LYS A 166 4.64 -5.77 2.68
N LYS A 167 5.79 -6.03 3.29
CA LYS A 167 6.82 -6.91 2.72
C LYS A 167 6.25 -8.33 2.61
N LEU A 168 6.35 -8.91 1.43
CA LEU A 168 5.87 -10.24 1.12
C LEU A 168 7.01 -11.23 1.33
N LYS A 169 6.69 -12.41 1.85
CA LYS A 169 7.68 -13.47 2.00
C LYS A 169 8.02 -14.01 0.62
N THR A 170 9.30 -13.99 0.28
CA THR A 170 9.81 -14.65 -0.91
C THR A 170 9.82 -16.17 -0.64
N GLN A 171 9.54 -17.01 -1.64
CA GLN A 171 9.68 -18.48 -1.48
C GLN A 171 11.14 -18.94 -1.25
N HIS A 172 12.09 -18.01 -1.14
CA HIS A 172 13.50 -18.24 -0.82
C HIS A 172 13.89 -17.60 0.52
N ASP A 173 12.94 -17.44 1.44
CA ASP A 173 13.28 -17.17 2.83
C ASP A 173 14.00 -18.42 3.37
N PRO A 174 15.29 -18.36 3.76
CA PRO A 174 16.04 -19.52 4.22
C PRO A 174 15.32 -20.22 5.39
N VAL A 175 14.57 -19.49 6.20
CA VAL A 175 13.75 -20.05 7.29
C VAL A 175 12.60 -20.90 6.76
N ILE A 176 12.00 -20.55 5.61
CA ILE A 176 10.96 -21.35 4.96
C ILE A 176 11.59 -22.55 4.26
N VAL A 177 12.71 -22.37 3.56
CA VAL A 177 13.42 -23.45 2.88
C VAL A 177 13.93 -24.48 3.89
N GLU A 178 14.56 -24.07 4.99
CA GLU A 178 14.97 -24.96 6.07
C GLU A 178 13.78 -25.67 6.72
N ARG A 179 12.66 -24.96 6.90
CA ARG A 179 11.45 -25.57 7.46
C ARG A 179 10.82 -26.56 6.49
N GLU A 180 10.81 -26.30 5.19
CA GLU A 180 10.34 -27.22 4.15
C GLU A 180 11.28 -28.42 4.01
N GLN A 181 12.59 -28.20 4.00
CA GLN A 181 13.60 -29.28 4.01
C GLN A 181 13.47 -30.14 5.26
N ALA A 182 13.28 -29.54 6.45
CA ALA A 182 13.02 -30.27 7.69
C ALA A 182 11.67 -31.03 7.68
N LEU A 183 10.73 -30.66 6.81
CA LEU A 183 9.51 -31.43 6.57
C LEU A 183 9.72 -32.54 5.54
N VAL A 184 10.61 -32.31 4.56
CA VAL A 184 11.03 -33.27 3.51
C VAL A 184 12.01 -34.33 4.05
N GLN A 185 12.67 -34.10 5.18
CA GLN A 185 13.52 -35.09 5.86
C GLN A 185 12.77 -35.94 6.90
N ARG A 186 11.49 -35.65 7.17
CA ARG A 186 10.67 -36.45 8.10
C ARG A 186 10.23 -37.78 7.51
N THR A 187 10.03 -38.75 8.40
CA THR A 187 9.61 -40.09 8.00
C THR A 187 8.19 -40.07 7.41
N PRO A 188 7.83 -41.02 6.53
CA PRO A 188 6.48 -41.13 5.96
C PRO A 188 5.37 -41.23 7.02
N GLU A 189 5.66 -41.85 8.16
CA GLU A 189 4.73 -42.05 9.27
C GLU A 189 4.37 -40.72 9.95
N GLU A 190 5.36 -39.87 10.24
CA GLU A 190 5.14 -38.54 10.82
C GLU A 190 4.35 -37.61 9.89
N ARG A 191 4.51 -37.78 8.56
CA ARG A 191 3.72 -37.04 7.57
C ARG A 191 2.26 -37.49 7.56
N ALA A 192 2.03 -38.80 7.62
CA ALA A 192 0.69 -39.38 7.64
C ALA A 192 -0.10 -38.95 8.89
N GLU A 193 0.53 -38.97 10.07
CA GLU A 193 -0.11 -38.55 11.33
C GLU A 193 -0.50 -37.07 11.31
N ARG A 194 0.35 -36.21 10.74
CA ARG A 194 0.06 -34.77 10.62
C ARG A 194 -1.04 -34.48 9.61
N LEU A 195 -1.04 -35.17 8.46
CA LEU A 195 -2.12 -35.06 7.47
C LEU A 195 -3.45 -35.50 8.07
N ALA A 196 -3.47 -36.55 8.89
CA ALA A 196 -4.65 -36.97 9.65
C ALA A 196 -5.11 -35.90 10.64
N LYS A 197 -4.20 -35.32 11.44
CA LYS A 197 -4.51 -34.20 12.36
C LYS A 197 -4.99 -32.93 11.63
N ALA A 198 -4.41 -32.61 10.48
CA ALA A 198 -4.81 -31.46 9.68
C ALA A 198 -6.20 -31.67 9.05
N ARG A 199 -6.47 -32.87 8.51
CA ARG A 199 -7.81 -33.24 8.02
C ARG A 199 -8.86 -33.20 9.13
N ALA A 200 -8.57 -33.77 10.30
CA ALA A 200 -9.46 -33.72 11.45
C ALA A 200 -9.77 -32.27 11.90
N ARG A 201 -8.79 -31.37 11.84
CA ARG A 201 -8.98 -29.94 12.16
C ARG A 201 -9.84 -29.21 11.11
N VAL A 202 -9.75 -29.59 9.84
CA VAL A 202 -10.58 -29.04 8.76
C VAL A 202 -12.02 -29.51 8.88
N GLU A 203 -12.24 -30.79 9.24
CA GLU A 203 -13.58 -31.33 9.48
C GLU A 203 -14.26 -30.70 10.70
N LEU A 204 -13.51 -30.41 11.77
CA LEU A 204 -14.02 -29.73 12.96
C LEU A 204 -14.53 -28.31 12.66
N PHE A 205 -13.93 -27.62 11.68
CA PHE A 205 -14.35 -26.28 11.26
C PHE A 205 -15.62 -26.29 10.42
N ASN A 206 -15.91 -27.41 9.74
CA ASN A 206 -17.07 -27.59 8.87
C ASN A 206 -18.33 -28.04 9.62
N GLN A 207 -18.18 -28.54 10.87
CA GLN A 207 -19.30 -28.99 11.70
C GLN A 207 -19.89 -27.89 12.59
N ALA A 208 -19.28 -26.71 12.68
CA ALA A 208 -19.73 -25.61 13.55
C ALA A 208 -20.75 -24.64 12.90
N SER A 209 -21.44 -25.02 11.80
CA SER A 209 -22.43 -24.15 11.15
C SER A 209 -23.71 -24.84 10.67
N VAL A 210 -24.24 -25.80 11.43
CA VAL A 210 -25.62 -26.29 11.19
C VAL A 210 -26.38 -26.41 12.51
N ALA A 211 -26.85 -25.26 13.00
CA ALA A 211 -27.97 -25.21 13.95
C ALA A 211 -28.97 -24.14 13.49
N GLY A 212 -30.04 -24.60 12.84
CA GLY A 212 -31.36 -23.99 12.88
C GLY A 212 -31.66 -22.83 11.91
N SER A 213 -32.29 -23.15 10.77
CA SER A 213 -33.66 -22.73 10.45
C SER A 213 -34.02 -23.11 9.01
N LYS A 214 -35.04 -23.95 8.83
CA LYS A 214 -35.65 -24.23 7.51
C LYS A 214 -36.31 -22.94 6.96
N PRO A 215 -36.20 -22.61 5.67
CA PRO A 215 -37.03 -21.57 5.08
C PRO A 215 -38.43 -22.14 4.80
N ARG A 216 -39.43 -21.64 5.51
CA ARG A 216 -40.85 -21.80 5.17
C ARG A 216 -41.26 -20.56 4.38
N ALA A 217 -41.65 -20.74 3.12
CA ALA A 217 -42.19 -19.70 2.27
C ALA A 217 -43.66 -19.47 2.61
N GLU A 218 -44.04 -18.26 3.01
CA GLU A 218 -45.41 -17.74 2.92
C GLU A 218 -45.41 -16.23 2.57
N LEU A 219 -46.45 -15.82 1.84
CA LEU A 219 -46.59 -14.65 0.98
C LEU A 219 -47.46 -13.56 1.66
N PHE A 220 -47.10 -12.28 1.46
CA PHE A 220 -47.90 -11.02 1.42
C PHE A 220 -49.16 -10.78 2.30
N GLY A 221 -49.17 -9.65 3.05
CA GLY A 221 -50.39 -8.92 3.48
C GLY A 221 -50.28 -8.02 4.73
N LEU A 222 -50.23 -6.68 4.50
CA LEU A 222 -50.52 -5.45 5.31
C LEU A 222 -51.27 -5.53 6.69
N PRO A 223 -51.44 -4.41 7.46
CA PRO A 223 -50.46 -3.54 8.14
C PRO A 223 -50.86 -3.19 9.62
N SER A 224 -49.95 -2.65 10.43
CA SER A 224 -50.16 -1.71 11.58
C SER A 224 -48.87 -1.73 12.41
N GLY A 225 -48.41 -0.69 13.11
CA GLY A 225 -48.88 0.64 13.43
C GLY A 225 -47.95 1.14 14.55
N ALA A 226 -47.43 2.36 14.39
CA ALA A 226 -46.86 3.28 15.39
C ALA A 226 -46.08 2.73 16.62
N ALA A 227 -44.82 3.17 16.80
CA ALA A 227 -44.47 4.35 17.63
C ALA A 227 -43.04 4.30 18.21
N ALA A 228 -42.50 5.51 18.37
CA ALA A 228 -41.51 5.96 19.36
C ALA A 228 -39.99 5.75 19.13
N ARG A 229 -39.36 6.88 18.77
CA ARG A 229 -37.97 7.30 19.04
C ARG A 229 -37.77 7.60 20.55
N PRO A 230 -36.55 7.73 21.13
CA PRO A 230 -35.51 8.66 20.62
C PRO A 230 -34.03 8.26 20.80
N ALA A 231 -33.20 9.24 20.46
CA ALA A 231 -31.76 9.29 20.14
C ALA A 231 -30.73 8.84 21.20
N ALA A 232 -29.53 8.47 20.71
CA ALA A 232 -28.24 8.96 21.23
C ALA A 232 -27.09 8.74 20.21
N LYS A 233 -26.27 9.78 19.98
CA LYS A 233 -24.88 9.73 19.49
C LYS A 233 -23.97 10.14 20.67
N PRO A 234 -22.63 10.14 20.55
CA PRO A 234 -21.69 9.15 20.02
C PRO A 234 -20.69 8.73 21.14
N ARG A 235 -19.86 7.69 20.96
CA ARG A 235 -18.76 7.44 21.90
C ARG A 235 -17.49 7.03 21.16
N ALA A 236 -16.46 7.87 21.32
CA ALA A 236 -15.08 7.58 20.98
C ALA A 236 -14.48 6.69 22.07
N GLU A 237 -13.67 5.71 21.67
CA GLU A 237 -12.84 4.93 22.59
C GLU A 237 -11.37 5.03 22.17
N LEU A 238 -10.63 5.82 22.96
CA LEU A 238 -9.20 5.71 23.17
C LEU A 238 -9.02 4.78 24.37
N PHE A 239 -8.33 3.66 24.18
CA PHE A 239 -7.83 2.87 25.31
C PHE A 239 -6.50 3.48 25.79
N GLY A 240 -6.52 3.93 27.04
CA GLY A 240 -5.38 4.44 27.78
C GLY A 240 -4.72 3.40 28.69
N GLY A 241 -3.68 3.87 29.38
CA GLY A 241 -2.98 3.22 30.49
C GLY A 241 -1.48 3.50 30.36
N GLY A 242 -0.86 4.51 30.97
CA GLY A 242 -1.24 5.30 32.13
C GLY A 242 -0.39 4.91 33.35
N SER A 243 0.62 5.73 33.66
CA SER A 243 1.09 6.05 35.03
C SER A 243 2.03 7.26 34.87
N SER A 244 1.55 8.48 35.12
CA SER A 244 1.53 9.17 36.43
C SER A 244 2.94 9.32 37.02
N PHE A 245 3.47 10.55 37.05
CA PHE A 245 3.64 11.26 38.32
C PHE A 245 3.81 12.76 38.10
N ASN A 246 3.31 13.48 39.11
CA ASN A 246 2.92 14.87 39.16
C ASN A 246 4.01 15.70 39.86
N SER A 247 4.21 16.97 39.47
CA SER A 247 3.95 18.13 40.34
C SER A 247 4.84 19.35 40.10
N ALA A 248 4.16 20.49 40.27
CA ALA A 248 4.64 21.75 40.86
C ALA A 248 5.38 22.75 39.95
N ALA A 249 4.57 23.72 39.52
CA ALA A 249 4.97 25.07 39.14
C ALA A 249 5.71 25.82 40.27
N ARG A 250 6.62 26.70 39.87
CA ARG A 250 6.94 27.91 40.65
C ARG A 250 7.26 29.08 39.71
N THR A 251 6.34 30.02 39.66
CA THR A 251 6.49 31.39 39.16
C THR A 251 7.47 32.18 40.03
N LEU A 252 8.31 33.04 39.44
CA LEU A 252 8.78 34.36 39.91
C LEU A 252 9.52 35.02 38.71
N ARG A 253 9.00 36.11 38.12
CA ARG A 253 9.50 37.52 38.24
C ARG A 253 11.03 37.62 38.11
N GLY A 254 11.66 38.44 37.28
CA GLY A 254 11.32 39.60 36.43
C GLY A 254 12.65 40.34 36.15
N THR A 255 12.68 41.22 35.14
CA THR A 255 13.64 42.36 34.91
C THR A 255 15.15 42.02 34.89
N GLU A 256 15.99 42.41 33.93
CA GLU A 256 16.32 43.77 33.47
C GLU A 256 17.52 43.66 32.47
N THR A 257 17.60 44.60 31.50
CA THR A 257 18.80 45.26 30.90
C THR A 257 20.07 44.45 30.57
N ALA A 258 20.54 44.39 29.31
CA ALA A 258 21.33 45.38 28.53
C ALA A 258 22.85 45.07 28.51
N GLU A 259 23.49 45.30 27.34
CA GLU A 259 24.95 45.43 27.11
C GLU A 259 25.84 44.19 27.38
N GLU A 260 26.94 43.87 26.69
CA GLU A 260 27.73 44.44 25.58
C GLU A 260 28.75 43.34 25.17
N ALA A 261 29.32 43.47 23.96
CA ALA A 261 30.52 42.80 23.42
C ALA A 261 30.43 41.34 22.92
#